data_AF-A0ABD3IQZ0-F1
#
_entry.id   AF-A0ABD3IQZ0-F1
#
_cell.length_a   1.000
_cell.length_b   1.000
_cell.length_c   1.000
_cell.angle_alpha   90.00
_cell.angle_beta   90.00
_cell.angle_gamma   90.00
#
_symmetry.space_group_name_H-M   'P 1'
#
loop_
_entity.id
_entity.type
_entity.pdbx_description
1 polymer ?
#
loop_
_entity_poly.entity_id
_entity_poly.type
_entity_poly.pdbx_seq_one_letter_code
_entity_poly.pdbx_strand_id
1 'polypeptide(L)'
;MIAAICYAWLLENRMNKSKGEGNGGGSIAVPMMNVRRAKMWKQRQAAWLFHHVGLDATSLLFADEVDLESLVMAGKLSILVVGQDVLKTTGEVGSQCTVLTDNYCEEAYDLLETEVLKKLLLAGILLDTRNLNATGKLSTTRDAEAVQLLLVGSAPTYRNTLFDQLMQDPQDSTFTESLQQNYGKPPSESSSIAGSRKDHRVPERKSTSVHSQEGIKKGPEKNHHDAKTAKTDRVSPKPDKQNPNPVQPSKKESDAGRGKNTFFLARWFGFGPK
;
A
#
# COMPACT_ATOMS: atom_id res chain seq x y z
N MET A 1 -0.75 -5.27 -2.58
CA MET A 1 -1.61 -6.47 -2.67
C MET A 1 -1.33 -7.43 -1.51
N ILE A 2 -0.11 -7.96 -1.40
CA ILE A 2 0.32 -8.85 -0.32
C ILE A 2 -0.01 -8.29 1.08
N ALA A 3 0.43 -7.06 1.37
CA ALA A 3 0.15 -6.45 2.66
C ALA A 3 -1.35 -6.34 3.00
N ALA A 4 -2.22 -6.16 1.99
CA ALA A 4 -3.68 -6.14 2.20
C ALA A 4 -4.23 -7.53 2.53
N ILE A 5 -3.72 -8.59 1.88
CA ILE A 5 -4.09 -9.99 2.18
C ILE A 5 -3.70 -10.34 3.61
N CYS A 6 -2.43 -10.10 3.95
CA CYS A 6 -1.89 -10.40 5.28
C CYS A 6 -2.59 -9.56 6.38
N TYR A 7 -2.88 -8.29 6.12
CA TYR A 7 -3.58 -7.44 7.10
C TYR A 7 -5.05 -7.82 7.27
N ALA A 8 -5.77 -8.17 6.19
CA ALA A 8 -7.14 -8.67 6.30
C ALA A 8 -7.21 -9.96 7.12
N TRP A 9 -6.27 -10.88 6.91
CA TRP A 9 -6.16 -12.09 7.72
C TRP A 9 -5.90 -11.78 9.20
N LEU A 10 -4.99 -10.84 9.48
CA LEU A 10 -4.70 -10.40 10.86
C LEU A 10 -5.95 -9.81 11.53
N LEU A 11 -6.71 -8.99 10.83
CA LEU A 11 -7.96 -8.42 11.35
C LEU A 11 -9.00 -9.51 11.65
N GLU A 12 -9.21 -10.44 10.74
CA GLU A 12 -10.16 -11.54 10.92
C GLU A 12 -9.76 -12.41 12.13
N ASN A 13 -8.46 -12.72 12.28
CA ASN A 13 -7.98 -13.49 13.41
C ASN A 13 -8.17 -12.75 14.75
N ARG A 14 -7.94 -11.43 14.79
CA ARG A 14 -8.24 -10.58 15.97
C ARG A 14 -9.71 -10.61 16.33
N MET A 15 -10.57 -10.50 15.32
CA MET A 15 -12.02 -10.52 15.51
C MET A 15 -12.50 -11.88 16.02
N ASN A 16 -11.90 -12.98 15.57
CA ASN A 16 -12.25 -14.31 16.04
C ASN A 16 -11.74 -14.60 17.45
N LYS A 17 -10.58 -14.07 17.86
CA LYS A 17 -10.08 -14.16 19.25
C LYS A 17 -10.90 -13.33 20.24
N SER A 18 -11.51 -12.23 19.79
CA SER A 18 -12.32 -11.32 20.62
C SER A 18 -13.80 -11.68 20.69
N LYS A 19 -14.29 -12.54 19.79
CA LYS A 19 -15.64 -13.14 19.86
C LYS A 19 -15.69 -14.19 20.99
N GLY A 20 -15.75 -13.73 22.23
CA GLY A 20 -16.32 -14.52 23.33
C GLY A 20 -17.82 -14.75 23.07
N GLU A 21 -18.34 -15.86 23.59
CA GLU A 21 -19.73 -16.33 23.43
C GLU A 21 -20.76 -15.19 23.52
N GLY A 22 -21.28 -14.74 22.36
CA GLY A 22 -22.44 -13.85 22.30
C GLY A 22 -22.18 -12.45 21.74
N ASN A 23 -22.00 -12.34 20.41
CA ASN A 23 -22.68 -11.27 19.65
C ASN A 23 -22.74 -11.62 18.16
N GLY A 24 -23.95 -11.76 17.61
CA GLY A 24 -24.23 -12.23 16.25
C GLY A 24 -24.05 -11.19 15.14
N GLY A 25 -23.31 -10.11 15.38
CA GLY A 25 -23.02 -9.05 14.41
C GLY A 25 -21.56 -9.04 13.99
N GLY A 26 -21.07 -10.14 13.40
CA GLY A 26 -19.69 -10.22 12.94
C GLY A 26 -19.47 -9.36 11.70
N SER A 27 -18.57 -8.38 11.76
CA SER A 27 -17.97 -7.83 10.54
C SER A 27 -16.96 -8.86 9.98
N ILE A 28 -16.66 -8.80 8.69
CA ILE A 28 -15.66 -9.64 8.04
C ILE A 28 -14.63 -8.74 7.36
N ALA A 29 -13.34 -9.05 7.52
CA ALA A 29 -12.28 -8.36 6.81
C ALA A 29 -11.97 -9.10 5.50
N VAL A 30 -12.14 -8.43 4.35
CA VAL A 30 -11.87 -9.01 3.04
C VAL A 30 -10.80 -8.20 2.31
N PRO A 31 -9.74 -8.83 1.78
CA PRO A 31 -8.72 -8.12 1.03
C PRO A 31 -9.25 -7.66 -0.32
N MET A 32 -9.12 -6.36 -0.59
CA MET A 32 -9.48 -5.75 -1.87
C MET A 32 -8.24 -5.23 -2.61
N MET A 33 -8.13 -5.58 -3.89
CA MET A 33 -7.09 -5.08 -4.77
C MET A 33 -7.60 -3.85 -5.51
N ASN A 34 -6.91 -2.71 -5.35
CA ASN A 34 -7.24 -1.47 -6.06
C ASN A 34 -6.78 -1.48 -7.53
N VAL A 35 -7.08 -2.57 -8.23
CA VAL A 35 -6.90 -2.77 -9.66
C VAL A 35 -8.11 -3.56 -10.17
N ARG A 36 -8.39 -3.46 -11.47
CA ARG A 36 -9.40 -4.33 -12.08
C ARG A 36 -8.88 -5.77 -12.13
N ARG A 37 -9.76 -6.77 -11.99
CA ARG A 37 -9.35 -8.18 -12.03
C ARG A 37 -8.55 -8.52 -13.30
N ALA A 38 -9.05 -8.10 -14.47
CA ALA A 38 -8.37 -8.32 -15.75
C ALA A 38 -6.98 -7.65 -15.86
N LYS A 39 -6.67 -6.64 -15.03
CA LYS A 39 -5.33 -6.00 -15.01
C LYS A 39 -4.28 -6.87 -14.31
N MET A 40 -4.66 -7.98 -13.66
CA MET A 40 -3.70 -8.94 -13.10
C MET A 40 -2.81 -9.58 -14.16
N TRP A 41 -3.24 -9.60 -15.43
CA TRP A 41 -2.38 -9.97 -16.57
C TRP A 41 -1.11 -9.11 -16.69
N LYS A 42 -1.15 -7.86 -16.20
CA LYS A 42 0.03 -6.96 -16.16
C LYS A 42 0.80 -7.05 -14.84
N GLN A 43 0.26 -7.78 -13.86
CA GLN A 43 0.82 -7.96 -12.52
C GLN A 43 1.27 -9.42 -12.34
N ARG A 44 2.02 -9.94 -13.33
CA ARG A 44 2.36 -11.36 -13.46
C ARG A 44 3.09 -11.90 -12.23
N GLN A 45 3.96 -11.12 -11.62
CA GLN A 45 4.67 -11.53 -10.39
C GLN A 45 3.71 -11.79 -9.23
N ALA A 46 2.73 -10.91 -9.03
CA ALA A 46 1.71 -11.09 -7.99
C ALA A 46 0.78 -12.26 -8.30
N ALA A 47 0.32 -12.37 -9.56
CA ALA A 47 -0.53 -13.47 -10.00
C ALA A 47 0.17 -14.84 -9.87
N TRP A 48 1.44 -14.90 -10.28
CA TRP A 48 2.27 -16.09 -10.13
C TRP A 48 2.45 -16.45 -8.67
N LEU A 49 2.78 -15.47 -7.82
CA LEU A 49 2.93 -15.72 -6.39
C LEU A 49 1.65 -16.28 -5.78
N PHE A 50 0.48 -15.69 -6.10
CA PHE A 50 -0.80 -16.17 -5.59
C PHE A 50 -1.09 -17.61 -6.02
N HIS A 51 -0.88 -17.91 -7.30
CA HIS A 51 -1.00 -19.28 -7.81
C HIS A 51 -0.01 -20.24 -7.12
N HIS A 52 1.25 -19.83 -7.01
CA HIS A 52 2.34 -20.65 -6.46
C HIS A 52 2.17 -20.96 -4.97
N VAL A 53 1.54 -20.08 -4.19
CA VAL A 53 1.21 -20.35 -2.78
C VAL A 53 -0.17 -20.99 -2.58
N GLY A 54 -0.88 -21.30 -3.67
CA GLY A 54 -2.22 -21.90 -3.61
C GLY A 54 -3.31 -20.95 -3.10
N LEU A 55 -3.11 -19.63 -3.25
CA LEU A 55 -4.12 -18.65 -2.89
C LEU A 55 -5.26 -18.67 -3.90
N ASP A 56 -6.47 -18.92 -3.42
CA ASP A 56 -7.67 -18.89 -4.23
C ASP A 56 -8.02 -17.44 -4.64
N ALA A 57 -7.93 -17.18 -5.95
CA ALA A 57 -8.20 -15.86 -6.51
C ALA A 57 -9.67 -15.43 -6.38
N THR A 58 -10.61 -16.34 -6.13
CA THR A 58 -12.02 -16.01 -5.90
C THR A 58 -12.25 -15.43 -4.49
N SER A 59 -11.33 -15.68 -3.57
CA SER A 59 -11.31 -15.09 -2.22
C SER A 59 -10.77 -13.65 -2.18
N LEU A 60 -10.35 -13.10 -3.34
CA LEU A 60 -9.89 -11.71 -3.48
C LEU A 60 -10.95 -10.87 -4.18
N LEU A 61 -11.22 -9.68 -3.65
CA LEU A 61 -12.06 -8.67 -4.31
C LEU A 61 -11.20 -7.73 -5.16
N PHE A 62 -11.72 -7.31 -6.30
CA PHE A 62 -11.10 -6.32 -7.18
C PHE A 62 -11.96 -5.06 -7.29
N ALA A 63 -11.33 -3.96 -7.73
CA ALA A 63 -11.95 -2.64 -7.79
C ALA A 63 -13.20 -2.57 -8.68
N ASP A 64 -13.33 -3.46 -9.66
CA ASP A 64 -14.46 -3.54 -10.58
C ASP A 64 -15.57 -4.51 -10.14
N GLU A 65 -15.45 -5.11 -8.95
CA GLU A 65 -16.37 -6.14 -8.47
C GLU A 65 -17.22 -5.70 -7.28
N VAL A 66 -16.91 -4.53 -6.71
CA VAL A 66 -17.53 -4.02 -5.50
C VAL A 66 -18.12 -2.66 -5.76
N ASP A 67 -19.43 -2.52 -5.57
CA ASP A 67 -20.11 -1.23 -5.54
C ASP A 67 -19.88 -0.55 -4.18
N LEU A 68 -18.72 0.12 -4.07
CA LEU A 68 -18.33 0.82 -2.85
C LEU A 68 -19.31 1.95 -2.50
N GLU A 69 -19.89 2.63 -3.48
CA GLU A 69 -20.77 3.77 -3.26
C GLU A 69 -22.07 3.32 -2.58
N SER A 70 -22.76 2.33 -3.14
CA SER A 70 -23.98 1.80 -2.53
C SER A 70 -23.75 1.22 -1.15
N LEU A 71 -22.61 0.55 -0.93
CA LEU A 71 -22.27 -0.04 0.37
C LEU A 71 -21.96 1.03 1.44
N VAL A 72 -21.27 2.11 1.06
CA VAL A 72 -21.03 3.27 1.95
C VAL A 72 -22.35 3.95 2.28
N MET A 73 -23.20 4.22 1.27
CA MET A 73 -24.51 4.86 1.48
C MET A 73 -25.44 4.03 2.35
N ALA A 74 -25.36 2.69 2.28
CA ALA A 74 -26.11 1.78 3.12
C ALA A 74 -25.51 1.61 4.54
N GLY A 75 -24.36 2.23 4.85
CA GLY A 75 -23.68 2.07 6.14
C GLY A 75 -23.16 0.66 6.42
N LYS A 76 -22.91 -0.13 5.36
CA LYS A 76 -22.52 -1.55 5.46
C LYS A 76 -21.03 -1.80 5.23
N LEU A 77 -20.23 -0.74 5.08
CA LEU A 77 -18.83 -0.83 4.68
C LEU A 77 -17.95 0.14 5.48
N SER A 78 -16.82 -0.40 5.95
CA SER A 78 -15.68 0.35 6.46
C SER A 78 -14.48 0.02 5.57
N ILE A 79 -13.80 1.04 5.05
CA ILE A 79 -12.66 0.87 4.14
C ILE A 79 -11.38 1.31 4.86
N LEU A 80 -10.35 0.49 4.78
CA LEU A 80 -9.00 0.81 5.26
C LEU A 80 -8.01 0.71 4.09
N VAL A 81 -7.33 1.81 3.78
CA VAL A 81 -6.32 1.85 2.73
C VAL A 81 -4.94 1.52 3.31
N VAL A 82 -4.39 0.37 2.91
CA VAL A 82 -3.02 -0.02 3.26
C VAL A 82 -2.02 0.97 2.67
N GLY A 83 -1.08 1.45 3.49
CA GLY A 83 -0.12 2.49 3.13
C GLY A 83 -0.57 3.90 3.49
N GLN A 84 -1.86 4.11 3.75
CA GLN A 84 -2.41 5.44 4.03
C GLN A 84 -3.18 5.51 5.35
N ASP A 85 -4.08 4.58 5.64
CA ASP A 85 -4.83 4.52 6.91
C ASP A 85 -4.14 3.59 7.89
N VAL A 86 -3.72 2.43 7.39
CA VAL A 86 -3.05 1.36 8.13
C VAL A 86 -1.73 1.02 7.47
N LEU A 87 -0.78 0.50 8.26
CA LEU A 87 0.57 0.19 7.78
C LEU A 87 1.15 1.41 7.04
N LYS A 88 1.43 2.50 7.74
CA LYS A 88 2.06 3.68 7.11
C LYS A 88 3.57 3.53 7.22
N THR A 89 4.28 3.75 6.12
CA THR A 89 5.75 3.75 6.11
C THR A 89 6.23 5.19 6.18
N THR A 90 6.64 5.66 7.36
CA THR A 90 7.21 7.01 7.56
C THR A 90 8.64 7.13 7.00
N GLY A 91 9.01 6.31 6.02
CA GLY A 91 10.37 6.18 5.48
C GLY A 91 11.29 5.26 6.29
N GLU A 92 10.79 4.63 7.36
CA GLU A 92 11.58 3.74 8.23
C GLU A 92 11.81 2.34 7.65
N VAL A 93 10.99 1.93 6.68
CA VAL A 93 11.06 0.61 6.02
C VAL A 93 10.76 0.75 4.53
N GLY A 94 11.31 -0.17 3.74
CA GLY A 94 11.12 -0.26 2.29
C GLY A 94 9.81 -0.93 1.88
N SER A 95 9.23 -1.78 2.74
CA SER A 95 7.99 -2.52 2.44
C SER A 95 6.92 -2.37 3.52
N GLN A 96 5.67 -2.36 3.09
CA GLN A 96 4.53 -2.50 4.00
C GLN A 96 4.45 -3.87 4.66
N CYS A 97 5.00 -4.89 4.00
CA CYS A 97 5.08 -6.23 4.57
C CYS A 97 6.07 -6.25 5.75
N THR A 98 7.12 -5.42 5.73
CA THR A 98 8.03 -5.25 6.87
C THR A 98 7.29 -4.71 8.08
N VAL A 99 6.38 -3.75 7.93
CA VAL A 99 5.57 -3.24 9.06
C VAL A 99 4.73 -4.35 9.69
N LEU A 100 4.16 -5.25 8.89
CA LEU A 100 3.40 -6.40 9.40
C LEU A 100 4.28 -7.39 10.16
N THR A 101 5.50 -7.63 9.68
CA THR A 101 6.47 -8.52 10.33
C THR A 101 7.09 -7.90 11.59
N ASP A 102 7.34 -6.60 11.57
CA ASP A 102 7.97 -5.82 12.65
C ASP A 102 6.97 -5.42 13.75
N ASN A 103 5.66 -5.47 13.48
CA ASN A 103 4.65 -5.22 14.51
C ASN A 103 4.71 -6.33 15.58
N TYR A 104 5.51 -6.08 16.63
CA TYR A 104 5.77 -6.86 17.86
C TYR A 104 4.52 -7.21 18.71
N CYS A 105 3.38 -7.48 18.07
CA CYS A 105 2.16 -7.86 18.72
C CYS A 105 2.08 -9.39 18.76
N GLU A 106 1.70 -9.97 19.89
CA GLU A 106 1.38 -11.41 19.99
C GLU A 106 0.36 -11.85 18.93
N GLU A 107 -0.43 -10.93 18.41
CA GLU A 107 -1.45 -11.19 17.39
C GLU A 107 -0.87 -11.41 15.99
N ALA A 108 0.31 -10.84 15.69
CA ALA A 108 1.02 -11.09 14.44
C ALA A 108 1.75 -12.44 14.46
N TYR A 109 1.87 -13.09 15.62
CA TYR A 109 2.53 -14.38 15.77
C TYR A 109 1.86 -15.46 14.92
N ASP A 110 0.53 -15.60 15.00
CA ASP A 110 -0.21 -16.59 14.20
C ASP A 110 -0.03 -16.37 12.68
N LEU A 111 0.15 -15.10 12.29
CA LEU A 111 0.43 -14.74 10.89
C LEU A 111 1.81 -15.24 10.46
N LEU A 112 2.80 -15.16 11.35
CA LEU A 112 4.17 -15.65 11.11
C LEU A 112 4.29 -17.18 11.20
N GLU A 113 3.39 -17.85 11.96
CA GLU A 113 3.29 -19.32 11.99
C GLU A 113 2.63 -19.90 10.74
N THR A 114 1.77 -19.11 10.07
CA THR A 114 1.11 -19.56 8.85
C THR A 114 2.08 -19.50 7.66
N GLU A 115 2.60 -20.66 7.25
CA GLU A 115 3.63 -20.78 6.20
C GLU A 115 3.30 -20.03 4.89
N VAL A 116 2.03 -20.07 4.44
CA VAL A 116 1.58 -19.33 3.25
C VAL A 116 1.74 -17.81 3.44
N LEU A 117 1.33 -17.28 4.61
CA LEU A 117 1.43 -15.85 4.91
C LEU A 117 2.88 -15.42 5.12
N LYS A 118 3.70 -16.24 5.77
CA LYS A 118 5.15 -16.05 5.93
C LYS A 118 5.83 -15.92 4.56
N LYS A 119 5.51 -16.81 3.62
CA LYS A 119 6.03 -16.77 2.24
C LYS A 119 5.53 -15.54 1.47
N LEU A 120 4.25 -15.18 1.61
CA LEU A 120 3.68 -13.97 1.02
C LEU A 120 4.40 -12.71 1.53
N LEU A 121 4.55 -12.56 2.85
CA LEU A 121 5.27 -11.44 3.46
C LEU A 121 6.71 -11.35 2.94
N LEU A 122 7.43 -12.47 2.95
CA LEU A 122 8.80 -12.53 2.45
C LEU A 122 8.87 -12.05 1.01
N ALA A 123 8.02 -12.58 0.12
CA ALA A 123 7.96 -12.18 -1.27
C ALA A 123 7.67 -10.68 -1.44
N GLY A 124 6.74 -10.13 -0.63
CA GLY A 124 6.42 -8.71 -0.65
C GLY A 124 7.61 -7.82 -0.28
N ILE A 125 8.33 -8.17 0.79
CA ILE A 125 9.54 -7.43 1.18
C ILE A 125 10.60 -7.52 0.08
N LEU A 126 10.83 -8.70 -0.49
CA LEU A 126 11.86 -8.88 -1.52
C LEU A 126 11.52 -8.12 -2.81
N LEU A 127 10.25 -8.06 -3.23
CA LEU A 127 9.85 -7.28 -4.40
C LEU A 127 10.03 -5.77 -4.17
N ASP A 128 9.57 -5.25 -3.04
CA ASP A 128 9.64 -3.81 -2.74
C ASP A 128 11.10 -3.33 -2.57
N THR A 129 11.94 -4.17 -1.95
CA THR A 129 13.35 -3.86 -1.66
C THR A 129 14.33 -4.31 -2.74
N ARG A 130 13.84 -4.96 -3.82
CA ARG A 130 14.65 -5.61 -4.86
C ARG A 130 15.69 -6.58 -4.28
N ASN A 131 15.23 -7.52 -3.47
CA ASN A 131 16.05 -8.50 -2.74
C ASN A 131 17.06 -7.83 -1.78
N LEU A 132 16.57 -6.91 -0.96
CA LEU A 132 17.38 -6.14 0.01
C LEU A 132 18.55 -5.37 -0.62
N ASN A 133 18.32 -4.79 -1.80
CA ASN A 133 19.38 -4.05 -2.49
C ASN A 133 19.64 -2.71 -1.80
N ALA A 134 20.84 -2.56 -1.23
CA ALA A 134 21.27 -1.38 -0.50
C ALA A 134 21.54 -0.15 -1.39
N THR A 135 21.71 -0.30 -2.70
CA THR A 135 22.19 0.80 -3.58
C THR A 135 21.13 1.86 -3.90
N GLY A 136 19.88 1.70 -3.45
CA GLY A 136 18.75 2.57 -3.86
C GLY A 136 17.98 3.27 -2.75
N LYS A 137 18.39 3.18 -1.48
CA LYS A 137 17.55 3.53 -0.29
C LYS A 137 16.18 2.82 -0.27
N LEU A 138 16.00 1.77 -1.07
CA LEU A 138 14.78 0.97 -1.16
C LEU A 138 14.68 -0.06 -0.03
N SER A 139 15.81 -0.37 0.61
CA SER A 139 15.90 -1.30 1.73
C SER A 139 16.47 -0.60 2.95
N THR A 140 15.97 -0.94 4.12
CA THR A 140 16.49 -0.52 5.42
C THR A 140 16.94 -1.73 6.23
N THR A 141 17.60 -1.49 7.37
CA THR A 141 17.99 -2.56 8.31
C THR A 141 16.78 -3.34 8.81
N ARG A 142 15.64 -2.69 9.00
CA ARG A 142 14.40 -3.33 9.48
C ARG A 142 13.83 -4.30 8.44
N ASP A 143 13.95 -3.98 7.15
CA ASP A 143 13.58 -4.94 6.08
C ASP A 143 14.48 -6.19 6.14
N ALA A 144 15.78 -6.00 6.39
CA ALA A 144 16.72 -7.12 6.51
C ALA A 144 16.43 -8.00 7.75
N GLU A 145 16.10 -7.39 8.88
CA GLU A 145 15.70 -8.08 10.11
C GLU A 145 14.39 -8.87 9.92
N ALA A 146 13.38 -8.27 9.29
CA ALA A 146 12.13 -8.93 8.96
C ALA A 146 12.35 -10.13 8.02
N VAL A 147 13.16 -9.97 6.97
CA VAL A 147 13.53 -11.08 6.07
C VAL A 147 14.27 -12.17 6.84
N GLN A 148 15.19 -11.84 7.73
CA GLN A 148 15.90 -12.83 8.55
C GLN A 148 14.94 -13.63 9.42
N LEU A 149 13.96 -12.98 10.06
CA LEU A 149 12.93 -13.64 10.85
C LEU A 149 12.09 -14.60 10.00
N LEU A 150 11.64 -14.15 8.83
CA LEU A 150 10.82 -14.94 7.90
C LEU A 150 11.61 -16.11 7.27
N LEU A 151 12.95 -16.08 7.30
CA LEU A 151 13.80 -17.16 6.80
C LEU A 151 14.17 -18.20 7.84
N VAL A 152 13.79 -18.02 9.12
CA VAL A 152 14.07 -19.02 10.16
C VAL A 152 13.49 -20.37 9.76
N GLY A 153 14.34 -21.40 9.78
CA GLY A 153 14.03 -22.77 9.36
C GLY A 153 14.15 -23.03 7.85
N SER A 154 14.42 -22.02 7.03
CA SER A 154 14.58 -22.17 5.57
C SER A 154 16.02 -22.49 5.17
N ALA A 155 16.19 -23.05 3.96
CA ALA A 155 17.51 -23.25 3.37
C ALA A 155 18.23 -21.90 3.12
N PRO A 156 19.58 -21.82 3.24
CA PRO A 156 20.33 -20.57 3.08
C PRO A 156 20.11 -19.86 1.73
N THR A 157 19.81 -20.63 0.67
CA THR A 157 19.58 -20.12 -0.69
C THR A 157 18.14 -19.68 -0.93
N TYR A 158 17.21 -20.01 -0.03
CA TYR A 158 15.77 -19.86 -0.25
C TYR A 158 15.35 -18.44 -0.62
N ARG A 159 15.94 -17.42 0.03
CA ARG A 159 15.67 -16.01 -0.28
C ARG A 159 15.92 -15.68 -1.75
N ASN A 160 17.10 -16.04 -2.26
CA ASN A 160 17.50 -15.71 -3.62
C ASN A 160 16.72 -16.56 -4.61
N THR A 161 16.54 -17.86 -4.34
CA THR A 161 15.72 -18.74 -5.18
C THR A 161 14.27 -18.25 -5.31
N LEU A 162 13.64 -17.83 -4.21
CA LEU A 162 12.29 -17.26 -4.25
C LEU A 162 12.25 -15.96 -5.06
N PHE A 163 13.21 -15.07 -4.87
CA PHE A 163 13.28 -13.83 -5.64
C PHE A 163 13.49 -14.09 -7.14
N ASP A 164 14.39 -15.01 -7.49
CA ASP A 164 14.62 -15.39 -8.89
C ASP A 164 13.36 -15.97 -9.53
N GLN A 165 12.60 -16.80 -8.80
CA GLN A 165 11.32 -17.32 -9.27
C GLN A 165 10.27 -16.21 -9.44
N LEU A 166 10.21 -15.23 -8.54
CA LEU A 166 9.32 -14.07 -8.64
C LEU A 166 9.65 -13.15 -9.82
N MET A 167 10.93 -13.09 -10.21
CA MET A 167 11.41 -12.26 -11.31
C MET A 167 11.33 -12.97 -12.66
N GLN A 168 11.20 -14.30 -12.67
CA GLN A 168 10.96 -15.04 -13.90
C GLN A 168 9.59 -14.71 -14.47
N ASP A 169 9.50 -14.62 -15.80
CA ASP A 169 8.22 -14.67 -16.50
C ASP A 169 7.88 -16.13 -16.77
N PRO A 170 6.95 -16.75 -16.02
CA PRO A 170 6.63 -18.15 -16.21
C PRO A 170 5.93 -18.30 -17.56
N GLN A 171 6.64 -18.87 -18.53
CA GLN A 171 6.07 -19.31 -19.81
C GLN A 171 5.39 -20.69 -19.69
N ASP A 172 5.06 -21.09 -18.46
CA ASP A 172 4.39 -22.33 -18.16
C ASP A 172 2.94 -22.27 -18.65
N SER A 173 2.53 -23.28 -19.42
CA SER A 173 1.15 -23.43 -19.89
C SER A 173 0.18 -23.53 -18.71
N THR A 174 0.56 -24.20 -17.62
CA THR A 174 -0.28 -24.37 -16.43
C THR A 174 -0.55 -23.02 -15.73
N PHE A 175 0.47 -22.17 -15.64
CA PHE A 175 0.32 -20.83 -15.09
C PHE A 175 -0.55 -19.95 -16.00
N THR A 176 -0.37 -20.03 -17.31
CA THR A 176 -1.16 -19.26 -18.28
C THR A 176 -2.64 -19.64 -18.24
N GLU A 177 -2.94 -20.94 -18.16
CA GLU A 177 -4.31 -21.45 -17.97
C GLU A 177 -4.91 -20.94 -16.65
N SER A 178 -4.14 -21.02 -15.57
CA SER A 178 -4.56 -20.50 -14.26
C SER A 178 -4.83 -19.00 -14.30
N LEU A 179 -4.03 -18.24 -15.04
CA LEU A 179 -4.21 -16.80 -15.21
C LEU A 179 -5.50 -16.48 -15.97
N GLN A 180 -5.81 -17.27 -17.00
CA GLN A 180 -7.04 -17.12 -17.76
C GLN A 180 -8.29 -17.49 -16.95
N GLN A 181 -8.22 -18.57 -16.17
CA GLN A 181 -9.31 -19.00 -15.30
C GLN A 181 -9.59 -17.97 -14.20
N ASN A 182 -8.54 -17.46 -13.54
CA ASN A 182 -8.69 -16.60 -12.37
C ASN A 182 -8.90 -15.11 -12.67
N TYR A 183 -8.44 -14.64 -13.84
CA TYR A 183 -8.41 -13.21 -14.19
C TYR A 183 -9.00 -12.88 -15.56
N GLY A 184 -9.59 -13.86 -16.25
CA GLY A 184 -10.25 -13.68 -17.54
C GLY A 184 -9.27 -13.68 -18.72
N LYS A 185 -9.75 -13.28 -19.91
CA LYS A 185 -8.97 -13.35 -21.15
C LYS A 185 -7.75 -12.40 -21.13
N PRO A 186 -6.63 -12.76 -21.78
CA PRO A 186 -5.52 -11.85 -21.96
C PRO A 186 -5.96 -10.59 -22.70
N PRO A 187 -5.32 -9.43 -22.43
CA PRO A 187 -5.52 -8.24 -23.24
C PRO A 187 -5.24 -8.59 -24.71
N SER A 188 -6.20 -8.35 -25.60
CA SER A 188 -5.96 -8.49 -27.04
C SER A 188 -4.85 -7.52 -27.45
N GLU A 189 -3.78 -8.02 -28.08
CA GLU A 189 -2.68 -7.18 -28.58
C GLU A 189 -3.13 -6.16 -29.65
N SER A 190 -4.36 -6.26 -30.16
CA SER A 190 -4.93 -5.34 -31.15
C SER A 190 -5.57 -4.09 -30.52
N SER A 191 -4.77 -3.24 -29.88
CA SER A 191 -5.19 -1.84 -29.63
C SER A 191 -4.05 -0.82 -29.73
N SER A 192 -2.99 -1.15 -30.48
CA SER A 192 -2.12 -0.15 -31.07
C SER A 192 -2.35 -0.10 -32.58
N ILE A 193 -2.60 1.10 -33.10
CA ILE A 193 -2.91 1.45 -34.50
C ILE A 193 -4.40 1.41 -34.86
N ALA A 194 -5.17 2.31 -34.25
CA ALA A 194 -6.18 3.09 -34.96
C ALA A 194 -6.45 4.39 -34.18
N GLY A 195 -5.60 5.39 -34.40
CA GLY A 195 -5.95 6.76 -34.03
C GLY A 195 -7.13 7.21 -34.87
N SER A 196 -8.23 7.58 -34.23
CA SER A 196 -9.14 8.64 -34.68
C SER A 196 -10.14 8.97 -33.58
N ARG A 197 -9.77 10.01 -32.84
CA ARG A 197 -10.64 11.07 -32.33
C ARG A 197 -12.07 11.00 -32.87
N LYS A 198 -13.03 10.63 -32.02
CA LYS A 198 -14.40 11.11 -32.14
C LYS A 198 -14.88 11.52 -30.76
N ASP A 199 -14.69 12.81 -30.46
CA ASP A 199 -15.48 13.54 -29.50
C ASP A 199 -16.96 13.21 -29.74
N HIS A 200 -17.62 12.58 -28.76
CA HIS A 200 -19.08 12.49 -28.74
C HIS A 200 -19.64 13.79 -28.18
N ARG A 201 -19.72 14.72 -29.12
CA ARG A 201 -20.64 15.85 -29.22
C ARG A 201 -21.96 15.55 -28.50
N VAL A 202 -22.22 16.30 -27.44
CA VAL A 202 -23.52 16.42 -26.78
C VAL A 202 -24.55 16.87 -27.82
N PRO A 203 -25.73 16.24 -27.95
CA PRO A 203 -26.77 16.72 -28.85
C PRO A 203 -27.43 17.98 -28.26
N GLU A 204 -27.24 19.11 -28.94
CA GLU A 204 -27.96 20.37 -28.69
C GLU A 204 -29.48 20.15 -28.80
N ARG A 205 -30.20 20.47 -27.72
CA ARG A 205 -31.65 20.64 -27.75
C ARG A 205 -31.96 22.00 -28.36
N LYS A 206 -32.80 21.98 -29.41
CA LYS A 206 -33.46 23.14 -30.01
C LYS A 206 -34.12 24.01 -28.94
N SER A 207 -33.71 25.27 -28.83
CA SER A 207 -34.50 26.31 -28.18
C SER A 207 -34.98 27.30 -29.24
N THR A 208 -36.29 27.42 -29.34
CA THR A 208 -37.03 28.42 -30.11
C THR A 208 -36.78 29.82 -29.55
N SER A 209 -36.60 30.76 -30.47
CA SER A 209 -36.42 32.20 -30.28
C SER A 209 -37.65 32.88 -29.67
N VAL A 210 -37.45 33.73 -28.66
CA VAL A 210 -38.27 34.93 -28.45
C VAL A 210 -37.38 36.11 -28.04
N HIS A 211 -37.67 37.22 -28.70
CA HIS A 211 -37.06 38.54 -28.71
C HIS A 211 -37.22 39.28 -27.37
N SER A 212 -36.25 40.14 -26.99
CA SER A 212 -36.49 41.50 -26.48
C SER A 212 -35.19 42.32 -26.47
N GLN A 213 -35.23 43.49 -27.12
CA GLN A 213 -34.30 44.63 -26.97
C GLN A 213 -34.35 45.13 -25.50
N GLU A 214 -33.49 45.98 -24.94
CA GLU A 214 -32.71 47.12 -25.44
C GLU A 214 -31.80 47.60 -24.29
N GLY A 215 -30.71 48.35 -24.56
CA GLY A 215 -29.99 49.06 -23.49
C GLY A 215 -28.51 49.35 -23.74
N ILE A 216 -28.23 50.27 -24.66
CA ILE A 216 -26.91 50.83 -24.99
C ILE A 216 -26.37 51.69 -23.83
N LYS A 217 -25.06 51.60 -23.53
CA LYS A 217 -24.19 52.78 -23.22
C LYS A 217 -22.70 52.46 -23.38
N LYS A 218 -21.99 53.39 -24.01
CA LYS A 218 -20.62 53.35 -24.55
C LYS A 218 -19.54 53.74 -23.53
N GLY A 219 -18.43 52.98 -23.52
CA GLY A 219 -16.99 53.35 -23.45
C GLY A 219 -16.43 54.32 -22.38
N PRO A 220 -15.10 54.60 -22.35
CA PRO A 220 -14.03 54.05 -23.19
C PRO A 220 -12.77 53.54 -22.43
N GLU A 221 -11.88 52.91 -23.20
CA GLU A 221 -10.51 52.46 -22.87
C GLU A 221 -9.57 53.61 -22.46
N LYS A 222 -8.56 53.28 -21.63
CA LYS A 222 -7.23 53.92 -21.64
C LYS A 222 -6.13 52.92 -21.32
N ASN A 223 -5.21 52.76 -22.27
CA ASN A 223 -3.87 52.21 -22.11
C ASN A 223 -3.02 53.10 -21.19
N HIS A 224 -2.03 52.52 -20.49
CA HIS A 224 -0.71 53.11 -20.32
C HIS A 224 0.35 52.07 -19.94
N HIS A 225 1.44 52.10 -20.72
CA HIS A 225 2.76 51.53 -20.42
C HIS A 225 3.42 52.26 -19.23
N ASP A 226 4.28 51.59 -18.45
CA ASP A 226 5.74 51.67 -18.62
C ASP A 226 6.54 51.02 -17.49
N ALA A 227 7.73 50.56 -17.88
CA ALA A 227 8.72 49.83 -17.11
C ALA A 227 9.47 50.67 -16.06
N LYS A 228 10.05 50.01 -15.04
CA LYS A 228 11.47 50.21 -14.66
C LYS A 228 12.00 49.20 -13.63
N THR A 229 13.15 48.65 -14.00
CA THR A 229 14.20 47.96 -13.24
C THR A 229 14.75 48.76 -12.04
N ALA A 230 15.13 48.07 -10.96
CA ALA A 230 16.36 48.30 -10.20
C ALA A 230 16.70 47.12 -9.27
N LYS A 231 17.97 46.70 -9.29
CA LYS A 231 18.64 45.80 -8.33
C LYS A 231 19.19 46.61 -7.15
N THR A 232 19.37 45.95 -6.01
CA THR A 232 20.41 46.08 -4.93
C THR A 232 19.82 45.50 -3.64
N ASP A 233 20.51 45.02 -2.63
CA ASP A 233 21.75 44.28 -2.44
C ASP A 233 21.67 43.69 -1.00
N ARG A 234 22.56 42.75 -0.71
CA ARG A 234 22.79 41.95 0.52
C ARG A 234 22.64 42.65 1.90
N VAL A 235 22.41 41.85 2.97
CA VAL A 235 23.41 41.49 4.04
C VAL A 235 22.74 40.88 5.30
N SER A 236 23.28 39.76 5.79
CA SER A 236 23.03 39.12 7.11
C SER A 236 23.81 39.79 8.26
N PRO A 237 23.47 39.57 9.55
CA PRO A 237 24.48 38.95 10.41
C PRO A 237 23.97 38.06 11.58
N LYS A 238 24.85 37.15 12.00
CA LYS A 238 25.04 36.51 13.34
C LYS A 238 26.59 36.47 13.54
N PRO A 239 27.19 36.16 14.71
CA PRO A 239 26.66 35.58 15.95
C PRO A 239 27.19 36.26 17.26
N ASP A 240 26.76 35.80 18.44
CA ASP A 240 27.67 35.70 19.60
C ASP A 240 27.21 34.70 20.67
N LYS A 241 28.19 34.09 21.36
CA LYS A 241 28.08 33.01 22.37
C LYS A 241 28.22 33.57 23.79
N GLN A 242 27.57 32.96 24.78
CA GLN A 242 28.10 32.69 26.15
C GLN A 242 27.17 31.75 26.96
N ASN A 243 27.76 30.94 27.84
CA ASN A 243 27.23 29.85 28.69
C ASN A 243 27.93 30.00 30.09
N PRO A 244 27.68 29.23 31.19
CA PRO A 244 26.54 28.37 31.62
C PRO A 244 26.18 28.40 33.16
N ASN A 245 25.19 27.56 33.54
CA ASN A 245 24.91 26.86 34.85
C ASN A 245 24.07 27.54 35.97
N PRO A 246 23.43 26.77 36.91
CA PRO A 246 22.50 25.64 36.72
C PRO A 246 21.27 25.69 37.68
N VAL A 247 20.08 25.24 37.28
CA VAL A 247 18.94 24.99 38.21
C VAL A 247 18.22 23.68 37.86
N GLN A 248 17.82 22.97 38.92
CA GLN A 248 17.31 21.60 39.05
C GLN A 248 16.16 21.14 38.13
N PRO A 249 16.02 19.80 37.93
CA PRO A 249 15.06 19.23 37.00
C PRO A 249 13.62 19.17 37.55
N SER A 250 12.68 19.69 36.76
CA SER A 250 11.25 19.43 36.91
C SER A 250 10.88 18.03 36.43
N LYS A 251 9.98 17.39 37.18
CA LYS A 251 9.50 16.02 37.05
C LYS A 251 9.06 15.67 35.61
N LYS A 252 9.55 14.53 35.11
CA LYS A 252 9.03 13.85 33.91
C LYS A 252 7.68 13.22 34.24
N GLU A 253 6.65 13.59 33.49
CA GLU A 253 5.50 12.70 33.24
C GLU A 253 5.98 11.51 32.40
N SER A 254 5.55 10.32 32.81
CA SER A 254 5.89 9.05 32.22
C SER A 254 5.18 8.86 30.88
N ASP A 255 5.96 8.95 29.79
CA ASP A 255 5.58 8.45 28.48
C ASP A 255 5.63 6.91 28.50
N ALA A 256 4.50 6.29 28.84
CA ALA A 256 4.33 4.84 28.85
C ALA A 256 4.02 4.37 27.42
N GLY A 257 5.06 4.14 26.63
CA GLY A 257 4.88 3.68 25.26
C GLY A 257 6.15 3.23 24.55
N ARG A 258 7.13 2.65 25.26
CA ARG A 258 8.33 2.10 24.60
C ARG A 258 8.91 0.90 25.34
N GLY A 259 8.15 -0.19 25.41
CA GLY A 259 8.66 -1.49 25.83
C GLY A 259 9.39 -2.20 24.68
N LYS A 260 10.71 -2.37 24.80
CA LYS A 260 11.47 -3.29 23.96
C LYS A 260 11.16 -4.72 24.41
N ASN A 261 10.30 -5.45 23.69
CA ASN A 261 9.96 -6.84 24.01
C ASN A 261 11.08 -7.80 23.56
N THR A 262 12.11 -7.93 24.39
CA THR A 262 13.21 -8.90 24.23
C THR A 262 12.75 -10.36 24.31
N PHE A 263 11.56 -10.61 24.86
CA PHE A 263 10.97 -11.94 25.01
C PHE A 263 10.52 -12.59 23.69
N PHE A 264 10.18 -11.79 22.67
CA PHE A 264 9.68 -12.29 21.39
C PHE A 264 10.77 -13.05 20.61
N LEU A 265 11.94 -12.42 20.44
CA LEU A 265 13.09 -13.07 19.80
C LEU A 265 13.52 -14.31 20.59
N ALA A 266 13.47 -14.26 21.93
CA ALA A 266 13.84 -15.39 22.76
C ALA A 266 12.92 -16.60 22.52
N ARG A 267 11.60 -16.41 22.38
CA ARG A 267 10.68 -17.52 22.10
C ARG A 267 10.88 -18.10 20.69
N TRP A 268 11.14 -17.25 19.71
CA TRP A 268 11.35 -17.67 18.31
C TRP A 268 12.67 -18.41 18.07
N PHE A 269 13.74 -18.05 18.81
CA PHE A 269 15.04 -18.71 18.74
C PHE A 269 15.24 -19.81 19.79
N GLY A 270 14.18 -20.20 20.51
CA GLY A 270 14.24 -21.31 21.49
C GLY A 270 14.96 -20.98 22.81
N PHE A 271 15.11 -19.70 23.16
CA PHE A 271 15.68 -19.20 24.40
C PHE A 271 14.63 -18.82 25.46
N GLY A 272 13.37 -19.24 25.32
CA GLY A 272 12.33 -19.02 26.34
C GLY A 272 12.50 -19.93 27.56
N PRO A 273 12.10 -19.50 28.78
CA PRO A 273 12.14 -20.36 29.95
C PRO A 273 11.16 -21.53 29.77
N LYS A 274 11.60 -22.73 30.17
CA LYS A 274 10.81 -23.96 30.19
C LYS A 274 9.71 -23.92 31.24
#